data_AF-A0A937PLQ4-F1
#
_entry.id   AF-A0A937PLQ4-F1
#
_cell.length_a   1.000
_cell.length_b   1.000
_cell.length_c   1.000
_cell.angle_alpha   90.00
_cell.angle_beta   90.00
_cell.angle_gamma   90.00
#
_symmetry.space_group_name_H-M   'P 1'
#
loop_
_entity.id
_entity.type
_entity.pdbx_description
1 polymer ?
#
loop_
_entity_poly.entity_id
_entity_poly.type
_entity_poly.pdbx_seq_one_letter_code
_entity_poly.pdbx_strand_id
1 'polypeptide(L)'
;MARRIIHMIEQGAAVHPEQHLRIERYLMNHLIKAPSLNTVESAHYAVAEIHLRRGDHQKCLQRLQQVLREAGERQDNAVWLTHLNIANISRIHLGDVQQAIREYALVKGPLAGYAQGELLRTFEEMGQVAEAVAILQKRCEAATDKGAKLSLLKQIADLYARNNDEEKAIAAYDRIAGEFTSAEVEKMKKAAAQYVLDQADEVIRLRNAHRFEEAERVMHQVRRRETLLRSQGRTDELQAFREAMPQAMEKIEEWERRHRPEPPANGE
;
A
#
# COMPACT_ATOMS: atom_id res chain seq x y z
N MET A 1 -9.38 12.95 -10.55
CA MET A 1 -8.71 13.05 -9.24
C MET A 1 -8.85 11.78 -8.41
N ALA A 2 -10.07 11.27 -8.17
CA ALA A 2 -10.34 10.06 -7.37
C ALA A 2 -9.49 8.83 -7.74
N ARG A 3 -9.43 8.44 -9.03
CA ARG A 3 -8.59 7.31 -9.48
C ARG A 3 -7.11 7.46 -9.14
N ARG A 4 -6.58 8.69 -9.16
CA ARG A 4 -5.19 8.98 -8.80
C ARG A 4 -4.96 8.85 -7.29
N ILE A 5 -5.95 9.24 -6.47
CA ILE A 5 -5.90 9.08 -5.00
C ILE A 5 -5.97 7.61 -4.63
N ILE A 6 -6.90 6.85 -5.21
CA ILE A 6 -7.01 5.40 -5.00
C ILE A 6 -5.70 4.71 -5.37
N HIS A 7 -5.13 5.05 -6.53
CA HIS A 7 -3.83 4.51 -6.93
C HIS A 7 -2.70 4.87 -5.95
N MET A 8 -2.68 6.09 -5.40
CA MET A 8 -1.70 6.47 -4.38
C MET A 8 -1.89 5.71 -3.06
N ILE A 9 -3.14 5.44 -2.66
CA ILE A 9 -3.46 4.67 -1.45
C ILE A 9 -3.08 3.20 -1.64
N GLU A 10 -3.45 2.61 -2.77
CA GLU A 10 -3.11 1.23 -3.13
C GLU A 10 -1.60 1.01 -3.20
N GLN A 11 -0.83 2.03 -3.56
CA GLN A 11 0.63 1.94 -3.62
C GLN A 11 1.31 1.73 -2.26
N GLY A 12 0.62 1.98 -1.13
CA GLY A 12 1.09 1.68 0.23
C GLY A 12 2.36 2.45 0.67
N ALA A 13 2.47 2.79 1.96
CA ALA A 13 3.26 3.95 2.39
C ALA A 13 4.78 3.78 2.49
N ALA A 14 5.49 4.52 1.63
CA ALA A 14 6.15 5.76 2.04
C ALA A 14 5.52 6.90 1.22
N VAL A 15 4.29 7.29 1.58
CA VAL A 15 3.65 8.43 0.95
C VAL A 15 4.40 9.66 1.44
N HIS A 16 5.14 10.34 0.55
CA HIS A 16 5.84 11.57 0.87
C HIS A 16 4.86 12.52 1.61
N PRO A 17 5.29 13.30 2.63
CA PRO A 17 4.37 14.12 3.44
C PRO A 17 3.36 14.92 2.61
N GLU A 18 3.79 15.48 1.48
CA GLU A 18 2.91 16.19 0.53
C GLU A 18 1.85 15.32 -0.14
N GLN A 19 2.20 14.09 -0.52
CA GLN A 19 1.25 13.15 -1.09
C GLN A 19 0.24 12.69 -0.03
N HIS A 20 0.67 12.59 1.23
CA HIS A 20 -0.21 12.20 2.33
C HIS A 20 -1.24 13.29 2.59
N LEU A 21 -0.80 14.55 2.68
CA LEU A 21 -1.70 15.71 2.78
C LEU A 21 -2.72 15.77 1.63
N ARG A 22 -2.33 15.38 0.42
CA ARG A 22 -3.26 15.30 -0.73
C ARG A 22 -4.30 14.20 -0.56
N ILE A 23 -3.90 13.04 -0.04
CA ILE A 23 -4.82 11.94 0.26
C ILE A 23 -5.78 12.35 1.37
N GLU A 24 -5.26 12.91 2.47
CA GLU A 24 -6.07 13.35 3.61
C GLU A 24 -7.10 14.41 3.20
N ARG A 25 -6.69 15.46 2.47
CA ARG A 25 -7.61 16.47 1.93
C ARG A 25 -8.71 15.89 1.05
N TYR A 26 -8.39 14.84 0.28
CA TYR A 26 -9.40 14.14 -0.51
C TYR A 26 -10.38 13.39 0.41
N LEU A 27 -9.85 12.65 1.39
CA LEU A 27 -10.63 11.85 2.33
C LEU A 27 -11.53 12.69 3.25
N MET A 28 -11.17 13.95 3.52
CA MET A 28 -12.03 14.90 4.24
C MET A 28 -13.38 15.16 3.55
N ASN A 29 -13.47 14.96 2.23
CA ASN A 29 -14.65 15.34 1.46
C ASN A 29 -15.20 14.20 0.60
N HIS A 30 -14.50 13.07 0.52
CA HIS A 30 -14.83 11.98 -0.38
C HIS A 30 -14.65 10.62 0.26
N LEU A 31 -15.60 9.74 -0.03
CA LEU A 31 -15.48 8.32 0.25
C LEU A 31 -14.73 7.62 -0.89
N ILE A 32 -13.99 6.57 -0.56
CA ILE A 32 -13.43 5.67 -1.57
C ILE A 32 -14.44 4.56 -1.86
N LYS A 33 -14.88 4.45 -3.11
CA LYS A 33 -15.90 3.48 -3.53
C LYS A 33 -15.27 2.25 -4.18
N ALA A 34 -15.67 1.07 -3.73
CA ALA A 34 -15.29 -0.18 -4.38
C ALA A 34 -16.12 -0.43 -5.64
N PRO A 35 -15.52 -0.94 -6.73
CA PRO A 35 -16.26 -1.33 -7.93
C PRO A 35 -17.22 -2.51 -7.71
N SER A 36 -16.96 -3.35 -6.69
CA SER A 36 -17.68 -4.59 -6.42
C SER A 36 -18.91 -4.45 -5.51
N LEU A 37 -19.37 -3.23 -5.25
CA LEU A 37 -20.59 -3.01 -4.45
C LEU A 37 -21.82 -3.49 -5.21
N ASN A 38 -22.71 -4.22 -4.54
CA ASN A 38 -24.03 -4.51 -5.10
C ASN A 38 -24.93 -3.26 -5.09
N THR A 39 -26.12 -3.34 -5.68
CA THR A 39 -27.04 -2.18 -5.81
C THR A 39 -27.44 -1.57 -4.46
N VAL A 40 -27.71 -2.39 -3.45
CA VAL A 40 -28.14 -1.93 -2.12
C VAL A 40 -26.98 -1.27 -1.38
N GLU A 41 -25.80 -1.91 -1.38
CA GLU A 41 -24.57 -1.36 -0.83
C GLU A 41 -24.20 -0.03 -1.50
N SER A 42 -24.34 0.04 -2.83
CA SER A 42 -24.10 1.25 -3.61
C SER A 42 -25.08 2.38 -3.22
N ALA A 43 -26.35 2.06 -2.93
CA ALA A 43 -27.32 3.03 -2.47
C ALA A 43 -26.96 3.59 -1.08
N HIS A 44 -26.58 2.72 -0.14
CA HIS A 44 -26.09 3.15 1.18
C HIS A 44 -24.83 4.02 1.06
N TYR A 45 -23.89 3.64 0.19
CA TYR A 45 -22.72 4.46 -0.12
C TYR A 45 -23.06 5.85 -0.65
N ALA A 46 -24.01 5.94 -1.60
CA ALA A 46 -24.42 7.22 -2.16
C ALA A 46 -25.04 8.14 -1.10
N VAL A 47 -25.87 7.58 -0.21
CA VAL A 47 -26.46 8.33 0.91
C VAL A 47 -25.38 8.74 1.92
N ALA A 48 -24.42 7.85 2.22
CA ALA A 48 -23.29 8.18 3.08
C ALA A 48 -22.49 9.37 2.53
N GLU A 49 -22.23 9.39 1.22
CA GLU A 49 -21.49 10.48 0.57
C GLU A 49 -22.26 11.81 0.61
N ILE A 50 -23.59 11.78 0.48
CA ILE A 50 -24.44 12.97 0.66
C ILE A 50 -24.33 13.49 2.09
N HIS A 51 -24.38 12.61 3.09
CA HIS A 51 -24.21 13.02 4.50
C HIS A 51 -22.81 13.58 4.77
N LEU A 52 -21.76 12.97 4.20
CA LEU A 52 -20.39 13.50 4.32
C LEU A 52 -20.31 14.94 3.81
N ARG A 53 -20.83 15.21 2.60
CA ARG A 53 -20.84 16.56 2.01
C ARG A 53 -21.69 17.57 2.79
N ARG A 54 -22.69 17.11 3.55
CA ARG A 54 -23.52 17.95 4.41
C ARG A 54 -22.92 18.19 5.79
N GLY A 55 -21.81 17.54 6.14
CA GLY A 55 -21.22 17.56 7.48
C GLY A 55 -21.95 16.67 8.50
N ASP A 56 -22.91 15.84 8.05
CA ASP A 56 -23.66 14.91 8.92
C ASP A 56 -22.84 13.63 9.19
N HIS A 57 -21.66 13.77 9.81
CA HIS A 57 -20.66 12.69 9.91
C HIS A 57 -21.17 11.44 10.66
N GLN A 58 -22.02 11.61 11.67
CA GLN A 58 -22.65 10.47 12.36
C GLN A 58 -23.60 9.68 11.44
N LYS A 59 -24.43 10.38 10.63
CA LYS A 59 -25.32 9.71 9.67
C LYS A 59 -24.54 9.08 8.53
N CYS A 60 -23.43 9.68 8.12
CA CYS A 60 -22.49 9.09 7.18
C CYS A 60 -21.99 7.73 7.70
N LEU A 61 -21.50 7.68 8.94
CA LEU A 61 -21.07 6.43 9.58
C LEU A 61 -22.19 5.39 9.67
N GLN A 62 -23.40 5.77 10.09
CA GLN A 62 -24.53 4.85 10.18
C GLN A 62 -24.84 4.17 8.83
N ARG A 63 -24.69 4.90 7.73
CA ARG A 63 -24.89 4.36 6.38
C ARG A 63 -23.75 3.45 5.94
N LEU A 64 -22.51 3.78 6.23
CA LEU A 64 -21.37 2.90 5.98
C LEU A 64 -21.45 1.60 6.80
N GLN A 65 -21.91 1.68 8.05
CA GLN A 65 -22.17 0.49 8.87
C GLN A 65 -23.30 -0.37 8.29
N GLN A 66 -24.30 0.22 7.63
CA GLN A 66 -25.31 -0.56 6.91
C GLN A 66 -24.67 -1.31 5.73
N VAL A 67 -23.72 -0.70 4.99
CA VAL A 67 -22.98 -1.41 3.94
C VAL A 67 -22.28 -2.66 4.50
N LEU A 68 -21.62 -2.55 5.66
CA LEU A 68 -20.99 -3.70 6.31
C LEU A 68 -22.00 -4.77 6.74
N ARG A 69 -23.18 -4.37 7.23
CA ARG A 69 -24.26 -5.31 7.57
C ARG A 69 -24.77 -6.08 6.35
N GLU A 70 -24.99 -5.39 5.23
CA GLU A 70 -25.41 -6.02 3.97
C GLU A 70 -24.33 -6.95 3.40
N ALA A 71 -23.06 -6.61 3.58
CA ALA A 71 -21.94 -7.43 3.11
C ALA A 71 -21.80 -8.75 3.89
N GLY A 72 -22.33 -8.83 5.12
CA GLY A 72 -22.25 -10.02 5.97
C GLY A 72 -20.80 -10.43 6.26
N GLU A 73 -20.49 -11.71 6.07
CA GLU A 73 -19.15 -12.28 6.33
C GLU A 73 -18.15 -12.08 5.17
N ARG A 74 -18.56 -11.40 4.10
CA ARG A 74 -17.72 -11.21 2.91
C ARG A 74 -16.38 -10.57 3.26
N GLN A 75 -15.31 -11.10 2.70
CA GLN A 75 -13.95 -10.59 2.89
C GLN A 75 -13.36 -10.15 1.54
N ASP A 76 -13.75 -8.96 1.10
CA ASP A 76 -13.29 -8.41 -0.17
C ASP A 76 -12.99 -6.91 -0.11
N ASN A 77 -12.58 -6.36 -1.25
CA ASN A 77 -12.20 -4.95 -1.36
C ASN A 77 -13.32 -3.98 -0.95
N ALA A 78 -14.59 -4.33 -1.13
CA ALA A 78 -15.69 -3.46 -0.73
C ALA A 78 -15.77 -3.33 0.78
N VAL A 79 -15.60 -4.43 1.50
CA VAL A 79 -15.58 -4.46 2.96
C VAL A 79 -14.36 -3.71 3.49
N TRP A 80 -13.16 -3.99 2.98
CA TRP A 80 -11.94 -3.32 3.45
C TRP A 80 -11.93 -1.82 3.17
N LEU A 81 -12.46 -1.38 2.01
CA LEU A 81 -12.63 0.04 1.71
C LEU A 81 -13.66 0.72 2.62
N THR A 82 -14.70 0.00 3.00
CA THR A 82 -15.73 0.53 3.91
C THR A 82 -15.16 0.71 5.31
N HIS A 83 -14.39 -0.25 5.83
CA HIS A 83 -13.64 -0.08 7.07
C HIS A 83 -12.67 1.11 6.99
N LEU A 84 -11.94 1.26 5.89
CA LEU A 84 -11.03 2.40 5.69
C LEU A 84 -11.79 3.74 5.73
N ASN A 85 -12.94 3.84 5.07
CA ASN A 85 -13.77 5.05 5.09
C ASN A 85 -14.31 5.36 6.48
N ILE A 86 -14.81 4.35 7.21
CA ILE A 86 -15.29 4.51 8.59
C ILE A 86 -14.14 5.02 9.46
N ALA A 87 -12.97 4.38 9.39
CA ALA A 87 -11.81 4.78 10.18
C ALA A 87 -11.41 6.23 9.96
N ASN A 88 -11.35 6.66 8.69
CA ASN A 88 -11.03 8.04 8.33
C ASN A 88 -12.07 9.03 8.84
N ILE A 89 -13.37 8.72 8.72
CA ILE A 89 -14.43 9.61 9.23
C ILE A 89 -14.36 9.72 10.75
N SER A 90 -14.20 8.60 11.44
CA SER A 90 -14.08 8.58 12.91
C SER A 90 -12.88 9.41 13.38
N ARG A 91 -11.72 9.27 12.74
CA ARG A 91 -10.50 10.05 13.06
C ARG A 91 -10.66 11.53 12.73
N ILE A 92 -10.94 11.85 11.47
CA ILE A 92 -10.83 13.22 10.92
C ILE A 92 -11.99 14.10 11.36
N HIS A 93 -13.22 13.57 11.37
CA HIS A 93 -14.42 14.40 11.54
C HIS A 93 -15.07 14.28 12.90
N LEU A 94 -14.96 13.13 13.56
CA LEU A 94 -15.63 12.87 14.84
C LEU A 94 -14.67 12.90 16.03
N GLY A 95 -13.36 12.84 15.80
CA GLY A 95 -12.38 12.69 16.88
C GLY A 95 -12.53 11.38 17.67
N ASP A 96 -13.28 10.40 17.15
CA ASP A 96 -13.41 9.07 17.75
C ASP A 96 -12.21 8.21 17.33
N VAL A 97 -11.09 8.49 17.99
CA VAL A 97 -9.80 7.86 17.68
C VAL A 97 -9.83 6.35 17.96
N GLN A 98 -10.57 5.93 18.99
CA GLN A 98 -10.70 4.53 19.36
C GLN A 98 -11.46 3.73 18.29
N GLN A 99 -12.52 4.30 17.72
CA GLN A 99 -13.17 3.68 16.57
C GLN A 99 -12.23 3.64 15.36
N ALA A 100 -11.50 4.72 15.07
CA ALA A 100 -10.57 4.73 13.96
C ALA A 100 -9.53 3.60 14.06
N ILE A 101 -8.92 3.41 15.23
CA ILE A 101 -7.96 2.33 15.51
C ILE A 101 -8.57 0.94 15.20
N ARG A 102 -9.77 0.67 15.72
CA ARG A 102 -10.45 -0.62 15.50
C ARG A 102 -10.68 -0.88 14.01
N GLU A 103 -11.12 0.15 13.29
CA GLU A 103 -11.52 0.05 11.89
C GLU A 103 -10.31 -0.05 10.95
N TYR A 104 -9.22 0.69 11.20
CA TYR A 104 -7.97 0.52 10.44
C TYR A 104 -7.40 -0.90 10.56
N ALA A 105 -7.49 -1.53 11.73
CA ALA A 105 -6.99 -2.89 11.95
C ALA A 105 -7.73 -3.98 11.12
N LEU A 106 -8.97 -3.67 10.70
CA LEU A 106 -9.80 -4.56 9.87
C LEU A 106 -9.52 -4.45 8.37
N VAL A 107 -8.79 -3.43 7.92
CA VAL A 107 -8.46 -3.25 6.50
C VAL A 107 -7.43 -4.29 6.05
N LYS A 108 -7.74 -5.04 4.99
CA LYS A 108 -6.84 -6.03 4.37
C LYS A 108 -6.64 -5.74 2.87
N GLY A 109 -5.93 -6.65 2.20
CA GLY A 109 -5.70 -6.58 0.77
C GLY A 109 -4.75 -5.44 0.36
N PRO A 110 -4.90 -4.87 -0.85
CA PRO A 110 -4.02 -3.83 -1.38
C PRO A 110 -3.94 -2.56 -0.53
N LEU A 111 -4.91 -2.32 0.35
CA LEU A 111 -5.00 -1.11 1.16
C LEU A 111 -4.41 -1.28 2.57
N ALA A 112 -4.05 -2.51 2.94
CA ALA A 112 -3.57 -2.82 4.29
C ALA A 112 -2.36 -1.97 4.70
N GLY A 113 -1.42 -1.73 3.77
CA GLY A 113 -0.24 -0.92 4.05
C GLY A 113 -0.57 0.55 4.34
N TYR A 114 -1.55 1.13 3.62
CA TYR A 114 -2.01 2.49 3.89
C TYR A 114 -2.72 2.56 5.24
N ALA A 115 -3.71 1.70 5.47
CA ALA A 115 -4.46 1.66 6.73
C ALA A 115 -3.56 1.42 7.94
N GLN A 116 -2.51 0.61 7.78
CA GLN A 116 -1.52 0.42 8.80
C GLN A 116 -0.68 1.67 9.08
N GLY A 117 -0.27 2.41 8.04
CA GLY A 117 0.40 3.69 8.23
C GLY A 117 -0.47 4.68 9.01
N GLU A 118 -1.76 4.75 8.69
CA GLU A 118 -2.72 5.57 9.43
C GLU A 118 -2.93 5.08 10.87
N LEU A 119 -2.98 3.77 11.09
CA LEU A 119 -3.09 3.17 12.43
C LEU A 119 -1.89 3.55 13.31
N LEU A 120 -0.67 3.41 12.79
CA LEU A 120 0.55 3.76 13.53
C LEU A 120 0.60 5.27 13.82
N ARG A 121 0.27 6.11 12.82
CA ARG A 121 0.19 7.56 13.05
C ARG A 121 -0.87 7.90 14.11
N THR A 122 -2.01 7.23 14.08
CA THR A 122 -3.08 7.46 15.06
C THR A 122 -2.60 7.17 16.49
N PHE A 123 -1.85 6.08 16.69
CA PHE A 123 -1.23 5.80 17.99
C PHE A 123 -0.14 6.84 18.36
N GLU A 124 0.69 7.26 17.40
CA GLU A 124 1.69 8.34 17.60
C GLU A 124 1.01 9.65 18.05
N GLU A 125 -0.04 10.08 17.37
CA GLU A 125 -0.82 11.29 17.70
C GLU A 125 -1.43 11.23 19.10
N MET A 126 -1.76 10.03 19.60
CA MET A 126 -2.27 9.81 20.95
C MET A 126 -1.17 9.70 22.02
N GLY A 127 0.11 9.72 21.65
CA GLY A 127 1.22 9.40 22.55
C GLY A 127 1.26 7.91 22.97
N GLN A 128 0.49 7.05 22.31
CA GLN A 128 0.39 5.61 22.56
C GLN A 128 1.47 4.84 21.79
N VAL A 129 2.71 5.27 21.99
CA VAL A 129 3.88 4.74 21.27
C VAL A 129 4.10 3.26 21.58
N ALA A 130 3.83 2.83 22.81
CA ALA A 130 4.00 1.43 23.24
C ALA A 130 3.08 0.48 22.45
N GLU A 131 1.83 0.87 22.22
CA GLU A 131 0.84 0.12 21.45
C GLU A 131 1.23 0.02 19.97
N ALA A 132 1.68 1.13 19.37
CA ALA A 132 2.21 1.12 18.01
C ALA A 132 3.41 0.18 17.86
N VAL A 133 4.35 0.22 18.81
CA VAL A 133 5.51 -0.67 18.83
C VAL A 133 5.08 -2.13 19.00
N ALA A 134 4.14 -2.44 19.89
CA ALA A 134 3.67 -3.81 20.12
C ALA A 134 3.08 -4.43 18.83
N ILE A 135 2.35 -3.64 18.03
CA ILE A 135 1.84 -4.07 16.73
C ILE A 135 2.98 -4.38 15.76
N LEU A 136 3.99 -3.51 15.69
CA LEU A 136 5.15 -3.72 14.83
C LEU A 136 5.99 -4.92 15.27
N GLN A 137 6.18 -5.12 16.58
CA GLN A 137 6.90 -6.24 17.16
C GLN A 137 6.25 -7.57 16.81
N LYS A 138 4.92 -7.69 17.02
CA LYS A 138 4.18 -8.90 16.65
C LYS A 138 4.33 -9.25 15.16
N ARG A 139 4.35 -8.23 14.28
CA ARG A 139 4.61 -8.44 12.85
C ARG A 139 6.04 -8.84 12.58
N CYS A 140 7.00 -8.25 13.29
CA CYS A 140 8.41 -8.57 13.17
C CYS A 140 8.68 -10.02 13.57
N GLU A 141 8.00 -10.53 14.60
CA GLU A 141 8.06 -11.93 15.04
C GLU A 141 7.43 -12.89 14.03
N ALA A 142 6.34 -12.49 13.38
CA ALA A 142 5.67 -13.27 12.35
C ALA A 142 6.38 -13.20 10.97
N ALA A 143 7.32 -12.28 10.77
CA ALA A 143 7.99 -12.08 9.50
C ALA A 143 9.03 -13.18 9.25
N THR A 144 8.83 -13.94 8.17
CA THR A 144 9.76 -15.01 7.75
C THR A 144 10.89 -14.51 6.85
N ASP A 145 10.67 -13.39 6.16
CA ASP A 145 11.65 -12.77 5.26
C ASP A 145 12.50 -11.72 5.99
N LYS A 146 13.82 -11.77 5.78
CA LYS A 146 14.78 -10.86 6.42
C LYS A 146 14.54 -9.39 6.05
N GLY A 147 14.17 -9.09 4.81
CA GLY A 147 13.93 -7.70 4.39
C GLY A 147 12.67 -7.11 5.02
N ALA A 148 11.60 -7.91 5.13
CA ALA A 148 10.42 -7.52 5.89
C ALA A 148 10.74 -7.28 7.38
N LYS A 149 11.53 -8.17 8.00
CA LYS A 149 11.96 -8.03 9.39
C LYS A 149 12.78 -6.76 9.61
N LEU A 150 13.77 -6.51 8.75
CA LEU A 150 14.60 -5.30 8.78
C LEU A 150 13.76 -4.04 8.69
N SER A 151 12.82 -3.98 7.75
CA SER A 151 11.97 -2.80 7.60
C SER A 151 11.05 -2.57 8.81
N LEU A 152 10.53 -3.63 9.43
CA LEU A 152 9.71 -3.53 10.64
C LEU A 152 10.53 -3.03 11.84
N LEU A 153 11.75 -3.54 12.01
CA LEU A 153 12.66 -3.06 13.04
C LEU A 153 13.02 -1.59 12.83
N LYS A 154 13.27 -1.19 11.59
CA LYS A 154 13.51 0.22 11.26
C LYS A 154 12.29 1.09 11.59
N GLN A 155 11.08 0.64 11.29
CA GLN A 155 9.86 1.36 11.68
C GLN A 155 9.74 1.52 13.19
N ILE A 156 10.11 0.51 13.99
CA ILE A 156 10.14 0.61 15.46
C ILE A 156 11.18 1.65 15.91
N ALA A 157 12.39 1.61 15.36
CA ALA A 157 13.45 2.56 15.69
C ALA A 157 13.06 4.01 15.33
N ASP A 158 12.56 4.22 14.10
CA ASP A 158 12.07 5.51 13.62
C ASP A 158 10.93 6.03 14.51
N LEU A 159 10.03 5.15 14.95
CA LEU A 159 8.91 5.48 15.83
C LEU A 159 9.38 5.96 17.21
N TYR A 160 10.33 5.28 17.84
CA TYR A 160 10.93 5.74 19.10
C TYR A 160 11.65 7.08 18.92
N ALA A 161 12.43 7.23 17.85
CA ALA A 161 13.17 8.45 17.56
C ALA A 161 12.24 9.65 17.38
N ARG A 162 11.14 9.51 16.62
CA ARG A 162 10.14 10.57 16.43
C ARG A 162 9.43 10.99 17.71
N ASN A 163 9.40 10.12 18.72
CA ASN A 163 8.73 10.36 20.00
C ASN A 163 9.72 10.70 21.13
N ASN A 164 10.98 11.07 20.79
CA ASN A 164 12.03 11.44 21.73
C ASN A 164 12.38 10.37 22.76
N ASP A 165 12.10 9.09 22.48
CA ASP A 165 12.53 7.96 23.30
C ASP A 165 13.92 7.49 22.81
N GLU A 166 14.92 8.36 23.01
CA GLU A 166 16.25 8.23 22.42
C GLU A 166 16.94 6.91 22.79
N GLU A 167 16.86 6.49 24.06
CA GLU A 167 17.47 5.25 24.53
C GLU A 167 16.88 4.03 23.81
N LYS A 168 15.55 3.96 23.65
CA LYS A 168 14.92 2.85 22.93
C LYS A 168 15.14 2.92 21.42
N ALA A 169 15.25 4.12 20.86
CA ALA A 169 15.63 4.30 19.46
C ALA A 169 17.04 3.75 19.22
N ILE A 170 18.03 4.12 20.04
CA ILE A 170 19.40 3.61 19.98
C ILE A 170 19.39 2.09 20.11
N ALA A 171 18.73 1.53 21.13
CA ALA A 171 18.66 0.08 21.30
C ALA A 171 18.04 -0.64 20.10
N ALA A 172 17.03 -0.05 19.46
CA ALA A 172 16.42 -0.60 18.25
C ALA A 172 17.37 -0.51 17.03
N TYR A 173 18.13 0.57 16.89
CA TYR A 173 19.14 0.69 15.84
C TYR A 173 20.33 -0.23 16.06
N ASP A 174 20.82 -0.37 17.29
CA ASP A 174 21.89 -1.32 17.64
C ASP A 174 21.47 -2.75 17.34
N ARG A 175 20.21 -3.09 17.63
CA ARG A 175 19.64 -4.37 17.25
C ARG A 175 19.68 -4.59 15.74
N ILE A 176 19.35 -3.58 14.93
CA ILE A 176 19.45 -3.67 13.47
C ILE A 176 20.92 -3.89 13.06
N ALA A 177 21.84 -3.09 13.59
CA ALA A 177 23.27 -3.18 13.27
C ALA A 177 23.90 -4.52 13.71
N GLY A 178 23.38 -5.14 14.76
CA GLY A 178 23.81 -6.46 15.23
C GLY A 178 23.18 -7.64 14.50
N GLU A 179 21.91 -7.53 14.07
CA GLU A 179 21.19 -8.62 13.38
C GLU A 179 21.42 -8.65 11.86
N PHE A 180 21.84 -7.53 11.26
CA PHE A 180 21.96 -7.40 9.81
C PHE A 180 23.32 -6.83 9.40
N THR A 181 23.94 -7.48 8.42
CA THR A 181 25.18 -7.02 7.82
C THR A 181 24.95 -6.26 6.52
N SER A 182 25.87 -5.35 6.15
CA SER A 182 25.81 -4.66 4.85
C SER A 182 25.79 -5.63 3.67
N ALA A 183 26.45 -6.78 3.78
CA ALA A 183 26.43 -7.83 2.76
C ALA A 183 25.04 -8.46 2.58
N GLU A 184 24.29 -8.65 3.67
CA GLU A 184 22.91 -9.14 3.60
C GLU A 184 21.97 -8.12 3.00
N VAL A 185 22.09 -6.84 3.39
CA VAL A 185 21.31 -5.75 2.78
C VAL A 185 21.59 -5.65 1.29
N GLU A 186 22.85 -5.75 0.88
CA GLU A 186 23.24 -5.74 -0.52
C GLU A 186 22.70 -6.97 -1.28
N LYS A 187 22.67 -8.15 -0.65
CA LYS A 187 22.02 -9.34 -1.22
C LYS A 187 20.52 -9.12 -1.43
N MET A 188 19.82 -8.48 -0.48
CA MET A 188 18.41 -8.15 -0.61
C MET A 188 18.16 -7.18 -1.77
N LYS A 189 18.96 -6.11 -1.87
CA LYS A 189 18.91 -5.15 -2.99
C LYS A 189 19.10 -5.85 -4.34
N LYS A 190 20.14 -6.68 -4.47
CA LYS A 190 20.40 -7.46 -5.68
C LYS A 190 19.27 -8.40 -6.02
N ALA A 191 18.68 -9.09 -5.04
CA ALA A 191 17.53 -9.96 -5.27
C ALA A 191 16.31 -9.17 -5.78
N ALA A 192 16.06 -7.97 -5.25
CA ALA A 192 14.97 -7.11 -5.70
C ALA A 192 15.18 -6.60 -7.13
N ALA A 193 16.40 -6.19 -7.48
CA ALA A 193 16.76 -5.79 -8.85
C ALA A 193 16.69 -6.97 -9.83
N GLN A 194 17.25 -8.13 -9.46
CA GLN A 194 17.27 -9.31 -10.30
C GLN A 194 15.86 -9.83 -10.61
N TYR A 195 14.96 -9.81 -9.61
CA TYR A 195 13.56 -10.17 -9.81
C TYR A 195 12.94 -9.43 -11.01
N VAL A 196 13.20 -8.12 -11.13
CA VAL A 196 12.69 -7.32 -12.24
C VAL A 196 13.22 -7.81 -13.58
N LEU A 197 14.54 -7.99 -13.67
CA LEU A 197 15.21 -8.42 -14.90
C LEU A 197 14.72 -9.80 -15.33
N ASP A 198 14.56 -10.72 -14.38
CA ASP A 198 14.00 -12.06 -14.64
C ASP A 198 12.56 -11.98 -15.13
N GLN A 199 11.72 -11.09 -14.57
CA GLN A 199 10.36 -10.90 -15.07
C GLN A 199 10.33 -10.32 -16.50
N ALA A 200 11.28 -9.44 -16.85
CA ALA A 200 11.39 -8.95 -18.22
C ALA A 200 11.76 -10.05 -19.21
N ASP A 201 12.68 -10.93 -18.82
CA ASP A 201 13.03 -12.12 -19.61
C ASP A 201 11.84 -13.06 -19.79
N GLU A 202 11.05 -13.26 -18.73
CA GLU A 202 9.83 -14.05 -18.79
C GLU A 202 8.77 -13.42 -19.71
N VAL A 203 8.59 -12.10 -19.67
CA VAL A 203 7.71 -11.37 -20.59
C VAL A 203 8.13 -11.58 -22.04
N ILE A 204 9.42 -11.43 -22.34
CA ILE A 204 9.96 -11.66 -23.69
C ILE A 204 9.73 -13.11 -24.12
N ARG A 205 10.01 -14.08 -23.25
CA ARG A 205 9.78 -15.51 -23.51
C ARG A 205 8.31 -15.81 -23.83
N LEU A 206 7.39 -15.27 -23.04
CA LEU A 206 5.95 -15.46 -23.24
C LEU A 206 5.47 -14.83 -24.54
N ARG A 207 5.98 -13.64 -24.89
CA ARG A 207 5.63 -12.97 -26.13
C ARG A 207 6.18 -13.67 -27.37
N ASN A 208 7.39 -14.23 -27.31
CA ASN A 208 7.92 -15.13 -28.35
C ASN A 208 7.02 -16.36 -28.58
N ALA A 209 6.35 -16.83 -27.51
CA ALA A 209 5.38 -17.92 -27.59
C ALA A 209 3.95 -17.45 -27.95
N HIS A 210 3.76 -16.19 -28.35
CA HIS A 210 2.47 -15.55 -28.61
C HIS A 210 1.48 -15.58 -27.43
N ARG A 211 1.98 -15.71 -26.19
CA ARG A 211 1.19 -15.73 -24.94
C ARG A 211 1.07 -14.34 -24.31
N PHE A 212 0.50 -13.40 -25.05
CA PHE A 212 0.46 -11.98 -24.67
C PHE A 212 -0.30 -11.71 -23.37
N GLU A 213 -1.43 -12.38 -23.13
CA GLU A 213 -2.19 -12.20 -21.89
C GLU A 213 -1.38 -12.59 -20.65
N GLU A 214 -0.56 -13.63 -20.76
CA GLU A 214 0.28 -14.08 -19.65
C GLU A 214 1.45 -13.14 -19.42
N ALA A 215 2.04 -12.59 -20.50
CA ALA A 215 3.03 -11.54 -20.40
C ALA A 215 2.48 -10.29 -19.67
N GLU A 216 1.24 -9.89 -19.97
CA GLU A 216 0.58 -8.80 -19.25
C GLU A 216 0.36 -9.13 -17.77
N ARG A 217 -0.02 -10.37 -17.44
CA ARG A 217 -0.14 -10.83 -16.04
C ARG A 217 1.20 -10.72 -15.30
N VAL A 218 2.32 -11.07 -15.93
CA VAL A 218 3.66 -10.91 -15.35
C VAL A 218 3.94 -9.42 -15.08
N MET A 219 3.66 -8.53 -16.03
CA MET A 219 3.83 -7.08 -15.80
C MET A 219 2.93 -6.54 -14.68
N HIS A 220 1.72 -7.08 -14.52
CA HIS A 220 0.89 -6.77 -13.36
C HIS A 220 1.50 -7.26 -12.04
N GLN A 221 2.16 -8.42 -12.02
CA GLN A 221 2.87 -8.91 -10.84
C GLN A 221 4.07 -8.02 -10.48
N VAL A 222 4.84 -7.56 -11.46
CA VAL A 222 5.94 -6.59 -11.26
C VAL A 222 5.42 -5.32 -10.58
N ARG A 223 4.34 -4.72 -11.11
CA ARG A 223 3.70 -3.54 -10.51
C ARG A 223 3.19 -3.79 -9.08
N ARG A 224 2.63 -4.98 -8.82
CA ARG A 224 2.20 -5.39 -7.49
C ARG A 224 3.37 -5.56 -6.53
N ARG A 225 4.51 -6.09 -7.00
CA ARG A 225 5.72 -6.23 -6.19
C ARG A 225 6.29 -4.88 -5.78
N GLU A 226 6.36 -3.91 -6.70
CA GLU A 226 6.79 -2.55 -6.36
C GLU A 226 5.90 -1.94 -5.27
N THR A 227 4.58 -2.07 -5.44
CA THR A 227 3.57 -1.63 -4.47
C THR A 227 3.78 -2.30 -3.11
N LEU A 228 4.04 -3.61 -3.10
CA LEU A 228 4.30 -4.34 -1.87
C LEU A 228 5.57 -3.85 -1.16
N LEU A 229 6.70 -3.74 -1.86
CA LEU A 229 7.97 -3.25 -1.30
C LEU A 229 7.79 -1.86 -0.67
N ARG A 230 7.08 -0.97 -1.36
CA ARG A 230 6.76 0.36 -0.87
C ARG A 230 5.86 0.32 0.37
N SER A 231 4.77 -0.44 0.32
CA SER A 231 3.83 -0.61 1.43
C SER A 231 4.45 -1.20 2.70
N GLN A 232 5.52 -1.98 2.54
CA GLN A 232 6.26 -2.58 3.63
C GLN A 232 7.37 -1.69 4.17
N GLY A 233 7.68 -0.55 3.55
CA GLY A 233 8.81 0.31 3.94
C GLY A 233 10.19 -0.25 3.58
N ARG A 234 10.27 -1.16 2.59
CA ARG A 234 11.52 -1.80 2.15
C ARG A 234 12.29 -0.88 1.20
N THR A 235 12.81 0.21 1.74
CA THR A 235 13.37 1.35 0.98
C THR A 235 14.56 0.96 0.11
N ASP A 236 15.55 0.24 0.63
CA ASP A 236 16.72 -0.20 -0.13
C ASP A 236 16.35 -1.10 -1.32
N GLU A 237 15.48 -2.08 -1.08
CA GLU A 237 15.00 -2.99 -2.13
C GLU A 237 14.11 -2.30 -3.14
N LEU A 238 13.24 -1.38 -2.70
CA LEU A 238 12.42 -0.58 -3.59
C LEU A 238 13.28 0.31 -4.48
N GLN A 239 14.36 0.89 -3.95
CA GLN A 239 15.29 1.69 -4.72
C GLN A 239 15.98 0.82 -5.79
N ALA A 240 16.57 -0.31 -5.41
CA ALA A 240 17.22 -1.22 -6.36
C ALA A 240 16.23 -1.76 -7.43
N PHE A 241 15.00 -2.08 -7.03
CA PHE A 241 13.93 -2.48 -7.92
C PHE A 241 13.60 -1.41 -8.96
N ARG A 242 13.53 -0.13 -8.54
CA ARG A 242 13.24 1.00 -9.44
C ARG A 242 14.40 1.33 -10.36
N GLU A 243 15.64 1.21 -9.88
CA GLU A 243 16.85 1.41 -10.69
C GLU A 243 16.98 0.35 -11.79
N ALA A 244 16.55 -0.90 -11.53
CA ALA A 244 16.52 -1.96 -12.53
C ALA A 244 15.38 -1.83 -13.56
N MET A 245 14.35 -1.02 -13.27
CA MET A 245 13.15 -0.95 -14.11
C MET A 245 13.38 -0.38 -15.51
N PRO A 246 14.12 0.74 -15.70
CA PRO A 246 14.42 1.26 -17.02
C PRO A 246 15.13 0.23 -17.91
N GLN A 247 16.11 -0.49 -17.36
CA GLN A 247 16.84 -1.54 -18.09
C GLN A 247 15.91 -2.68 -18.52
N ALA A 248 15.02 -3.11 -17.63
CA ALA A 248 14.03 -4.13 -17.94
C ALA A 248 13.05 -3.69 -19.04
N MET A 249 12.58 -2.45 -18.99
CA MET A 249 11.70 -1.88 -20.00
C MET A 249 12.41 -1.72 -21.35
N GLU A 250 13.64 -1.23 -21.36
CA GLU A 250 14.46 -1.11 -22.57
C GLU A 250 14.63 -2.48 -23.25
N LYS A 251 14.90 -3.54 -22.47
CA LYS A 251 15.01 -4.91 -22.98
C LYS A 251 13.72 -5.39 -23.67
N ILE A 252 12.57 -5.10 -23.07
CA ILE A 252 11.25 -5.43 -23.64
C ILE A 252 10.99 -4.61 -24.91
N GLU A 253 11.30 -3.32 -24.90
CA GLU A 253 11.11 -2.40 -26.04
C GLU A 253 12.02 -2.75 -27.22
N GLU A 254 13.27 -3.15 -26.97
CA GLU A 254 14.16 -3.66 -28.01
C GLU A 254 13.62 -4.91 -28.68
N TRP A 255 13.07 -5.83 -27.87
CA TRP A 255 12.39 -7.01 -28.41
C TRP A 255 11.20 -6.61 -29.27
N GLU A 256 10.35 -5.67 -28.80
CA GLU A 256 9.21 -5.18 -29.58
C GLU A 256 9.65 -4.54 -30.90
N ARG A 257 10.70 -3.72 -30.88
CA ARG A 257 11.22 -3.05 -32.10
C ARG A 257 11.68 -4.04 -33.16
N ARG A 258 12.27 -5.17 -32.76
CA ARG A 258 12.73 -6.23 -33.68
C ARG A 258 11.59 -7.08 -34.24
N HIS A 259 10.45 -7.14 -33.57
CA HIS A 259 9.33 -8.04 -33.91
C HIS A 259 8.05 -7.29 -34.29
N ARG A 260 8.09 -5.95 -34.33
CA ARG A 260 6.99 -5.13 -34.84
C ARG A 260 6.94 -5.30 -36.35
N PRO A 261 5.81 -5.70 -36.94
CA PRO A 261 5.68 -5.66 -38.39
C PRO A 261 5.86 -4.22 -38.87
N GLU A 262 6.67 -4.03 -39.91
CA GLU A 262 6.75 -2.72 -40.56
C GLU A 262 5.34 -2.27 -40.94
N PRO A 263 4.98 -1.00 -40.69
CA PRO A 263 3.71 -0.49 -41.20
C PRO A 263 3.68 -0.75 -42.70
N PRO A 264 2.54 -1.19 -43.27
CA PRO A 264 2.45 -1.40 -44.71
C PRO A 264 2.95 -0.14 -45.40
N ALA A 265 3.94 -0.30 -46.29
CA ALA A 265 4.42 0.80 -47.11
C ALA A 265 3.20 1.40 -47.78
N ASN A 266 2.88 2.66 -47.45
CA ASN A 266 1.81 3.37 -48.11
C ASN A 266 2.15 3.36 -49.60
N GLY A 267 1.39 2.57 -50.36
CA GLY A 267 1.65 2.33 -51.77
C GLY A 267 1.65 3.63 -52.55
N GLU A 268 2.68 3.79 -53.37
CA GLU A 268 2.67 4.64 -54.57
C GLU A 268 1.71 4.06 -55.63
#